data_AF-A0A921YXU4-F1
#
_entry.id   AF-A0A921YXU4-F1
#
_cell.length_a   1.000
_cell.length_b   1.000
_cell.length_c   1.000
_cell.angle_alpha   90.00
_cell.angle_beta   90.00
_cell.angle_gamma   90.00
#
_symmetry.space_group_name_H-M   'P 1'
#
loop_
_entity.id
_entity.type
_entity.pdbx_description
1 polymer ?
#
loop_
_entity_poly.entity_id
_entity_poly.type
_entity_poly.pdbx_seq_one_letter_code
_entity_poly.pdbx_strand_id
1 'polypeptide(L)'
;MQKEFEEKRGDREVENLFNILEQLTEIKDSEAERIKKSGETGLPVFGEKLTQALNLLEDTEKDYLEFQKECEKKRAVNREKRQKEWDQFIDDMNFKCQRIDNAFEEKEEELRDLIAMQIDTEDNTEETEKIESEDDKDTQIKEENKEVGKDKETKTIENKDDSSNKDNNCKKSVELKCQEKERENEKFLTTTDIDWLYNYVYERRGEGNKKVPYLHELLKGVQVEMPNNKVIKRNPVLEARCVKLRAQQEAREYRKMTKSVDNVRMRFPEDSINYQLKQVNRQLIAIGQFIISIFAGFLFGFRGVEWMVGNLDFGFRLLLGVMCALVIALAEIYFLAKKLNEELNVPETVQLGGPPKFADDPNQTYAPTNKAIEKQHQD
;
A
#
# COMPACT_ATOMS: atom_id res chain seq x y z
N MET A 1 61.17 -34.25 -70.74
CA MET A 1 60.65 -34.28 -69.36
C MET A 1 61.20 -33.16 -68.48
N GLN A 2 62.44 -33.21 -67.95
CA GLN A 2 62.90 -32.21 -66.95
C GLN A 2 62.75 -30.74 -67.42
N LYS A 3 63.20 -30.40 -68.65
CA LYS A 3 63.01 -29.03 -69.21
C LYS A 3 61.55 -28.58 -69.30
N GLU A 4 60.64 -29.46 -69.74
CA GLU A 4 59.20 -29.13 -69.83
C GLU A 4 58.53 -28.92 -68.46
N PHE A 5 59.10 -29.52 -67.40
CA PHE A 5 58.66 -29.28 -66.02
C PHE A 5 59.19 -27.96 -65.44
N GLU A 6 60.35 -27.49 -65.91
CA GLU A 6 60.91 -26.18 -65.56
C GLU A 6 60.19 -25.05 -66.31
N GLU A 7 59.93 -25.20 -67.61
CA GLU A 7 59.10 -24.26 -68.41
C GLU A 7 57.72 -24.04 -67.77
N LYS A 8 56.98 -25.12 -67.49
CA LYS A 8 55.65 -25.04 -66.83
C LYS A 8 55.67 -24.49 -65.40
N ARG A 9 56.84 -24.38 -64.79
CA ARG A 9 57.03 -23.71 -63.49
C ARG A 9 57.20 -22.21 -63.70
N GLY A 10 58.07 -21.82 -64.64
CA GLY A 10 58.24 -20.45 -65.08
C GLY A 10 56.92 -19.82 -65.54
N ASP A 11 56.14 -20.52 -66.37
CA ASP A 11 54.85 -20.04 -66.87
C ASP A 11 53.88 -19.71 -65.73
N ARG A 12 53.79 -20.55 -64.69
CA ARG A 12 52.93 -20.33 -63.51
C ARG A 12 53.40 -19.20 -62.61
N GLU A 13 54.72 -19.04 -62.47
CA GLU A 13 55.30 -17.92 -61.72
C GLU A 13 55.07 -16.59 -62.47
N VAL A 14 55.12 -16.61 -63.80
CA VAL A 14 54.77 -15.48 -64.67
C VAL A 14 53.27 -15.16 -64.61
N GLU A 15 52.37 -16.16 -64.70
CA GLU A 15 50.92 -15.97 -64.51
C GLU A 15 50.60 -15.36 -63.14
N ASN A 16 51.23 -15.85 -62.07
CA ASN A 16 51.07 -15.27 -60.72
C ASN A 16 51.57 -13.82 -60.65
N LEU A 17 52.70 -13.50 -61.29
CA LEU A 17 53.19 -12.12 -61.36
C LEU A 17 52.22 -11.21 -62.12
N PHE A 18 51.62 -11.67 -63.22
CA PHE A 18 50.58 -10.93 -63.95
C PHE A 18 49.32 -10.72 -63.11
N ASN A 19 48.81 -11.76 -62.42
CA ASN A 19 47.66 -11.64 -61.52
C ASN A 19 47.92 -10.65 -60.37
N ILE A 20 49.12 -10.67 -59.78
CA ILE A 20 49.53 -9.70 -58.75
C ILE A 20 49.61 -8.29 -59.34
N LEU A 21 50.14 -8.14 -60.56
CA LEU A 21 50.24 -6.84 -61.23
C LEU A 21 48.85 -6.26 -61.56
N GLU A 22 47.94 -7.11 -62.05
CA GLU A 22 46.54 -6.78 -62.36
C GLU A 22 45.81 -6.29 -61.10
N GLN A 23 45.87 -7.07 -60.01
CA GLN A 23 45.34 -6.65 -58.71
C GLN A 23 45.98 -5.35 -58.20
N LEU A 24 47.29 -5.17 -58.39
CA LEU A 24 47.99 -3.95 -57.96
C LEU A 24 47.57 -2.74 -58.78
N THR A 25 47.27 -2.90 -60.08
CA THR A 25 46.68 -1.85 -60.92
C THR A 25 45.22 -1.58 -60.56
N GLU A 26 44.40 -2.59 -60.30
CA GLU A 26 42.99 -2.43 -59.91
C GLU A 26 42.86 -1.72 -58.56
N ILE A 27 43.69 -2.10 -57.57
CA ILE A 27 43.77 -1.43 -56.27
C ILE A 27 44.19 0.04 -56.44
N LYS A 28 45.19 0.30 -57.29
CA LYS A 28 45.76 1.64 -57.47
C LYS A 28 44.85 2.59 -58.24
N ASP A 29 44.23 2.11 -59.32
CA ASP A 29 43.53 2.95 -60.29
C ASP A 29 42.00 2.98 -60.09
N SER A 30 41.40 1.99 -59.38
CA SER A 30 39.97 1.97 -59.04
C SER A 30 39.73 2.10 -57.53
N GLU A 31 40.23 1.16 -56.72
CA GLU A 31 39.84 1.06 -55.31
C GLU A 31 40.36 2.24 -54.46
N ALA A 32 41.58 2.69 -54.68
CA ALA A 32 42.15 3.83 -53.95
C ALA A 32 41.35 5.13 -54.18
N GLU A 33 40.95 5.41 -55.42
CA GLU A 33 40.15 6.61 -55.73
C GLU A 33 38.71 6.47 -55.22
N ARG A 34 38.11 5.27 -55.33
CA ARG A 34 36.78 4.95 -54.79
C ARG A 34 36.74 5.10 -53.26
N ILE A 35 37.75 4.60 -52.54
CA ILE A 35 37.89 4.76 -51.09
C ILE A 35 38.02 6.24 -50.74
N LYS A 36 38.94 6.97 -51.40
CA LYS A 36 39.15 8.41 -51.18
C LYS A 36 37.86 9.21 -51.36
N LYS A 37 37.15 9.00 -52.48
CA LYS A 37 35.88 9.67 -52.79
C LYS A 37 34.78 9.33 -51.76
N SER A 38 34.70 8.07 -51.34
CA SER A 38 33.76 7.65 -50.29
C SER A 38 34.07 8.33 -48.95
N GLY A 39 35.35 8.50 -48.60
CA GLY A 39 35.79 9.25 -47.42
C GLY A 39 35.44 10.73 -47.50
N GLU A 40 35.76 11.39 -48.63
CA GLU A 40 35.46 12.81 -48.86
C GLU A 40 33.96 13.12 -48.78
N THR A 41 33.09 12.20 -49.23
CA THR A 41 31.63 12.36 -49.09
C THR A 41 31.08 11.91 -47.73
N GLY A 42 31.67 10.88 -47.11
CA GLY A 42 31.13 10.20 -45.94
C GLY A 42 31.54 10.85 -44.61
N LEU A 43 32.80 11.28 -44.46
CA LEU A 43 33.29 11.92 -43.25
C LEU A 43 32.53 13.21 -42.87
N PRO A 44 32.24 14.17 -43.78
CA PRO A 44 31.52 15.39 -43.40
C PRO A 44 30.09 15.09 -42.94
N VAL A 45 29.36 14.22 -43.66
CA VAL A 45 27.99 13.81 -43.29
C VAL A 45 27.98 13.07 -41.95
N PHE A 46 28.96 12.20 -41.69
CA PHE A 46 29.11 11.55 -40.39
C PHE A 46 29.45 12.57 -39.28
N GLY A 47 30.32 13.54 -39.57
CA GLY A 47 30.66 14.64 -38.67
C GLY A 47 29.42 15.45 -38.28
N GLU A 48 28.63 15.93 -39.25
CA GLU A 48 27.36 16.63 -39.02
C GLU A 48 26.38 15.81 -38.19
N LYS A 49 26.25 14.50 -38.47
CA LYS A 49 25.40 13.59 -37.68
C LYS A 49 25.89 13.41 -36.25
N LEU A 50 27.20 13.40 -36.04
CA LEU A 50 27.81 13.33 -34.71
C LEU A 50 27.59 14.64 -33.94
N THR A 51 27.73 15.81 -34.57
CA THR A 51 27.38 17.10 -33.96
C THR A 51 25.89 17.18 -33.63
N GLN A 52 25.02 16.70 -34.52
CA GLN A 52 23.57 16.62 -34.27
C GLN A 52 23.25 15.71 -33.08
N ALA A 53 23.92 14.56 -32.97
CA ALA A 53 23.75 13.65 -31.85
C ALA A 53 24.24 14.24 -30.51
N LEU A 54 25.36 14.97 -30.52
CA LEU A 54 25.88 15.67 -29.33
C LEU A 54 24.91 16.75 -28.84
N ASN A 55 24.39 17.59 -29.75
CA ASN A 55 23.42 18.63 -29.38
C ASN A 55 22.14 18.02 -28.77
N LEU A 56 21.62 16.95 -29.37
CA LEU A 56 20.46 16.22 -28.82
C LEU A 56 20.76 15.64 -27.43
N LEU A 57 21.98 15.14 -27.19
CA LEU A 57 22.38 14.66 -25.88
C LEU A 57 22.35 15.79 -24.84
N GLU A 58 22.96 16.93 -25.16
CA GLU A 58 23.02 18.10 -24.28
C GLU A 58 21.63 18.67 -23.96
N ASP A 59 20.72 18.67 -24.93
CA ASP A 59 19.33 19.10 -24.71
C ASP A 59 18.55 18.10 -23.83
N THR A 60 18.72 16.79 -24.04
CA THR A 60 18.11 15.79 -23.13
C THR A 60 18.66 15.85 -21.70
N GLU A 61 19.92 16.24 -21.51
CA GLU A 61 20.52 16.45 -20.19
C GLU A 61 19.89 17.68 -19.49
N LYS A 62 19.68 18.78 -20.22
CA LYS A 62 18.98 19.98 -19.71
C LYS A 62 17.54 19.67 -19.30
N ASP A 63 16.78 18.97 -20.14
CA ASP A 63 15.40 18.55 -19.87
C ASP A 63 15.33 17.69 -18.60
N TYR A 64 16.25 16.74 -18.44
CA TYR A 64 16.33 15.89 -17.25
C TYR A 64 16.62 16.71 -15.97
N LEU A 65 17.57 17.65 -16.05
CA LEU A 65 17.91 18.58 -14.97
C LEU A 65 16.75 19.49 -14.57
N GLU A 66 15.96 19.98 -15.53
CA GLU A 66 14.78 20.79 -15.26
C GLU A 66 13.64 19.96 -14.66
N PHE A 67 13.38 18.77 -15.20
CA PHE A 67 12.40 17.82 -14.64
C PHE A 67 12.74 17.42 -13.20
N GLN A 68 14.03 17.20 -12.89
CA GLN A 68 14.48 16.92 -11.53
C GLN A 68 14.19 18.11 -10.59
N LYS A 69 14.53 19.34 -10.99
CA LYS A 69 14.23 20.56 -10.21
C LYS A 69 12.74 20.73 -9.97
N GLU A 70 11.89 20.42 -10.95
CA GLU A 70 10.44 20.50 -10.80
C GLU A 70 9.91 19.42 -9.82
N CYS A 71 10.45 18.20 -9.89
CA CYS A 71 10.14 17.12 -8.94
C CYS A 71 10.57 17.47 -7.50
N GLU A 72 11.71 18.12 -7.32
CA GLU A 72 12.19 18.59 -6.01
C GLU A 72 11.31 19.71 -5.45
N LYS A 73 10.89 20.69 -6.28
CA LYS A 73 9.90 21.72 -5.90
C LYS A 73 8.57 21.09 -5.48
N LYS A 74 8.02 20.15 -6.27
CA LYS A 74 6.79 19.42 -5.94
C LYS A 74 6.91 18.64 -4.62
N ARG A 75 8.07 18.00 -4.36
CA ARG A 75 8.36 17.33 -3.09
C ARG A 75 8.47 18.30 -1.92
N ALA A 76 9.02 19.50 -2.11
CA ALA A 76 9.09 20.54 -1.08
C ALA A 76 7.70 21.04 -0.68
N VAL A 77 6.86 21.42 -1.64
CA VAL A 77 5.47 21.85 -1.39
C VAL A 77 4.66 20.75 -0.68
N ASN A 78 4.84 19.49 -1.07
CA ASN A 78 4.17 18.35 -0.42
C ASN A 78 4.76 17.98 0.96
N ARG A 79 5.94 18.47 1.32
CA ARG A 79 6.44 18.42 2.71
C ARG A 79 5.80 19.51 3.55
N GLU A 80 5.77 20.74 3.05
CA GLU A 80 5.17 21.89 3.74
C GLU A 80 3.67 21.68 4.03
N LYS A 81 2.90 21.14 3.06
CA LYS A 81 1.48 20.78 3.27
C LYS A 81 1.30 19.78 4.41
N ARG A 82 2.05 18.66 4.38
CA ARG A 82 1.99 17.65 5.43
C ARG A 82 2.49 18.15 6.78
N GLN A 83 3.40 19.12 6.80
CA GLN A 83 3.80 19.78 8.04
C GLN A 83 2.63 20.58 8.61
N LYS A 84 1.94 21.41 7.81
CA LYS A 84 0.74 22.14 8.28
C LYS A 84 -0.41 21.23 8.70
N GLU A 85 -0.64 20.14 7.98
CA GLU A 85 -1.61 19.10 8.34
C GLU A 85 -1.22 18.40 9.66
N TRP A 86 0.08 18.17 9.89
CA TRP A 86 0.59 17.58 11.13
C TRP A 86 0.50 18.56 12.31
N ASP A 87 0.91 19.81 12.13
CA ASP A 87 0.84 20.85 13.16
C ASP A 87 -0.63 21.05 13.60
N GLN A 88 -1.56 21.15 12.64
CA GLN A 88 -3.00 21.23 12.92
C GLN A 88 -3.55 19.97 13.62
N PHE A 89 -3.04 18.79 13.30
CA PHE A 89 -3.39 17.55 14.01
C PHE A 89 -2.84 17.52 15.44
N ILE A 90 -1.61 17.97 15.65
CA ILE A 90 -0.99 18.06 16.98
C ILE A 90 -1.75 19.08 17.86
N ASP A 91 -2.16 20.21 17.31
CA ASP A 91 -2.97 21.20 18.03
C ASP A 91 -4.34 20.63 18.44
N ASP A 92 -5.03 19.91 17.54
CA ASP A 92 -6.30 19.22 17.85
C ASP A 92 -6.12 18.08 18.87
N MET A 93 -5.01 17.35 18.83
CA MET A 93 -4.68 16.34 19.85
C MET A 93 -4.38 16.98 21.21
N ASN A 94 -3.56 18.02 21.26
CA ASN A 94 -3.22 18.74 22.49
C ASN A 94 -4.49 19.35 23.14
N PHE A 95 -5.36 19.96 22.34
CA PHE A 95 -6.65 20.47 22.82
C PHE A 95 -7.55 19.37 23.37
N LYS A 96 -7.57 18.19 22.75
CA LYS A 96 -8.32 17.03 23.25
C LYS A 96 -7.76 16.48 24.56
N CYS A 97 -6.43 16.42 24.72
CA CYS A 97 -5.79 16.05 25.97
C CYS A 97 -6.15 17.05 27.07
N GLN A 98 -5.90 18.35 26.87
CA GLN A 98 -6.26 19.40 27.83
C GLN A 98 -7.72 19.35 28.26
N ARG A 99 -8.65 19.09 27.33
CA ARG A 99 -10.08 18.96 27.66
C ARG A 99 -10.39 17.72 28.50
N ILE A 100 -9.64 16.63 28.33
CA ILE A 100 -9.75 15.43 29.18
C ILE A 100 -9.15 15.72 30.56
N ASP A 101 -7.99 16.36 30.60
CA ASP A 101 -7.29 16.73 31.84
C ASP A 101 -8.18 17.67 32.69
N ASN A 102 -8.70 18.75 32.11
CA ASN A 102 -9.62 19.67 32.79
C ASN A 102 -10.91 18.98 33.28
N ALA A 103 -11.47 18.05 32.50
CA ALA A 103 -12.67 17.31 32.89
C ALA A 103 -12.39 16.25 33.98
N PHE A 104 -11.13 15.82 34.12
CA PHE A 104 -10.67 14.98 35.22
C PHE A 104 -10.48 15.83 36.48
N GLU A 105 -9.82 16.99 36.38
CA GLU A 105 -9.67 17.95 37.49
C GLU A 105 -11.02 18.39 38.06
N GLU A 106 -11.99 18.78 37.22
CA GLU A 106 -13.36 19.14 37.64
C GLU A 106 -14.06 18.00 38.40
N LYS A 107 -13.86 16.74 37.96
CA LYS A 107 -14.42 15.56 38.63
C LYS A 107 -13.67 15.20 39.92
N GLU A 108 -12.38 15.51 40.01
CA GLU A 108 -11.60 15.35 41.24
C GLU A 108 -12.01 16.41 42.29
N GLU A 109 -12.28 17.64 41.88
CA GLU A 109 -12.81 18.71 42.74
C GLU A 109 -14.22 18.38 43.23
N GLU A 110 -15.14 17.92 42.36
CA GLU A 110 -16.46 17.41 42.78
C GLU A 110 -16.36 16.28 43.82
N LEU A 111 -15.41 15.35 43.65
CA LEU A 111 -15.18 14.25 44.60
C LEU A 111 -14.64 14.77 45.94
N ARG A 112 -13.75 15.76 45.94
CA ARG A 112 -13.21 16.40 47.15
C ARG A 112 -14.32 17.14 47.91
N ASP A 113 -15.18 17.88 47.22
CA ASP A 113 -16.32 18.59 47.80
C ASP A 113 -17.36 17.63 48.39
N LEU A 114 -17.68 16.52 47.71
CA LEU A 114 -18.58 15.49 48.24
C LEU A 114 -18.04 14.83 49.51
N ILE A 115 -16.73 14.54 49.56
CA ILE A 115 -16.07 13.99 50.76
C ILE A 115 -16.13 15.01 51.91
N ALA A 116 -15.84 16.28 51.65
CA ALA A 116 -15.94 17.34 52.65
C ALA A 116 -17.38 17.48 53.19
N MET A 117 -18.39 17.47 52.30
CA MET A 117 -19.79 17.56 52.69
C MET A 117 -20.27 16.36 53.52
N GLN A 118 -19.75 15.15 53.27
CA GLN A 118 -20.03 13.99 54.12
C GLN A 118 -19.44 14.13 55.52
N ILE A 119 -18.20 14.64 55.64
CA ILE A 119 -17.56 14.91 56.94
C ILE A 119 -18.38 15.96 57.73
N ASP A 120 -18.79 17.06 57.09
CA ASP A 120 -19.63 18.10 57.72
C ASP A 120 -21.03 17.59 58.15
N THR A 121 -21.52 16.52 57.51
CA THR A 121 -22.82 15.90 57.83
C THR A 121 -22.73 14.93 59.01
N GLU A 122 -21.58 14.26 59.19
CA GLU A 122 -21.38 13.28 60.26
C GLU A 122 -21.23 13.95 61.66
N ASP A 123 -20.75 15.19 61.72
CA ASP A 123 -20.60 15.98 62.96
C ASP A 123 -21.93 16.40 63.65
N ASN A 124 -23.10 16.09 63.06
CA ASN A 124 -24.43 16.46 63.60
C ASN A 124 -25.26 15.29 64.15
N THR A 125 -24.67 14.10 64.34
CA THR A 125 -25.35 12.95 64.98
C THR A 125 -24.45 12.26 66.00
N GLU A 126 -24.72 12.52 67.29
CA GLU A 126 -24.02 11.90 68.42
C GLU A 126 -24.22 10.38 68.48
N GLU A 127 -23.15 9.68 68.87
CA GLU A 127 -23.08 8.39 69.58
C GLU A 127 -24.11 7.28 69.22
N THR A 128 -23.63 6.15 68.66
CA THR A 128 -23.76 4.84 69.36
C THR A 128 -22.93 3.70 68.75
N GLU A 129 -22.24 2.99 69.65
CA GLU A 129 -21.81 1.57 69.61
C GLU A 129 -20.75 1.07 68.61
N LYS A 130 -19.87 0.23 69.17
CA LYS A 130 -18.67 -0.38 68.55
C LYS A 130 -18.98 -1.83 68.17
N ILE A 131 -18.21 -2.39 67.23
CA ILE A 131 -17.59 -3.73 67.35
C ILE A 131 -16.40 -3.82 66.35
N GLU A 132 -15.26 -4.23 66.91
CA GLU A 132 -14.11 -5.01 66.39
C GLU A 132 -14.07 -5.42 64.89
N SER A 133 -12.91 -5.56 64.21
CA SER A 133 -11.48 -5.56 64.62
C SER A 133 -10.55 -5.48 63.38
N GLU A 134 -9.24 -5.21 63.60
CA GLU A 134 -8.08 -5.61 62.77
C GLU A 134 -8.12 -5.23 61.26
N ASP A 135 -7.25 -4.34 60.78
CA ASP A 135 -5.86 -4.73 60.50
C ASP A 135 -4.83 -3.57 60.45
N ASP A 136 -3.55 -3.95 60.38
CA ASP A 136 -2.37 -3.13 60.66
C ASP A 136 -1.91 -2.14 59.55
N LYS A 137 -1.56 -0.92 60.00
CA LYS A 137 -0.37 -0.08 59.66
C LYS A 137 0.06 0.17 58.19
N ASP A 138 0.12 1.47 57.85
CA ASP A 138 1.37 2.26 57.66
C ASP A 138 2.51 1.74 56.74
N THR A 139 3.19 2.54 55.91
CA THR A 139 3.05 3.97 55.50
C THR A 139 3.85 4.20 54.20
N GLN A 140 3.72 5.41 53.62
CA GLN A 140 4.70 6.12 52.78
C GLN A 140 4.98 5.60 51.35
N ILE A 141 4.80 6.50 50.39
CA ILE A 141 5.93 7.15 49.69
C ILE A 141 5.51 8.59 49.35
N LYS A 142 6.37 9.56 49.66
CA LYS A 142 6.32 10.91 49.09
C LYS A 142 7.30 11.02 47.93
N GLU A 143 6.93 11.87 46.99
CA GLU A 143 7.76 12.65 46.06
C GLU A 143 9.29 12.53 46.20
N GLU A 144 9.99 12.30 45.09
CA GLU A 144 10.88 13.33 44.55
C GLU A 144 11.32 13.07 43.09
N ASN A 145 11.95 14.07 42.48
CA ASN A 145 12.19 14.19 41.04
C ASN A 145 13.51 13.54 40.55
N LYS A 146 13.59 13.41 39.20
CA LYS A 146 14.73 13.80 38.33
C LYS A 146 15.56 12.69 37.63
N GLU A 147 15.94 13.03 36.39
CA GLU A 147 17.10 12.56 35.58
C GLU A 147 17.14 11.15 34.91
N VAL A 148 16.82 11.15 33.62
CA VAL A 148 17.61 10.60 32.46
C VAL A 148 18.60 9.45 32.72
N GLY A 149 18.39 8.29 32.05
CA GLY A 149 19.55 7.48 31.59
C GLY A 149 19.39 5.97 31.33
N LYS A 150 19.11 5.60 30.07
CA LYS A 150 19.77 4.53 29.27
C LYS A 150 19.66 3.02 29.62
N ASP A 151 19.61 2.25 28.51
CA ASP A 151 20.09 0.86 28.28
C ASP A 151 19.33 -0.40 28.78
N LYS A 152 18.67 -1.07 27.79
CA LYS A 152 18.82 -2.48 27.37
C LYS A 152 18.16 -3.70 28.09
N GLU A 153 17.67 -4.58 27.20
CA GLU A 153 17.73 -6.07 27.20
C GLU A 153 16.84 -6.92 28.14
N THR A 154 15.65 -7.21 27.60
CA THR A 154 15.02 -8.55 27.45
C THR A 154 15.74 -9.79 28.02
N LYS A 155 15.05 -10.54 28.91
CA LYS A 155 14.99 -12.02 29.00
C LYS A 155 13.59 -12.39 29.54
N THR A 156 12.75 -13.10 28.78
CA THR A 156 12.67 -14.57 28.69
C THR A 156 12.21 -15.23 29.99
N ILE A 157 10.99 -15.78 29.99
CA ILE A 157 10.56 -16.86 30.88
C ILE A 157 10.06 -18.01 30.00
N GLU A 158 10.56 -19.21 30.28
CA GLU A 158 10.22 -20.44 29.57
C GLU A 158 9.06 -21.18 30.27
N ASN A 159 8.39 -22.08 29.54
CA ASN A 159 8.06 -23.46 29.96
C ASN A 159 7.49 -23.68 31.39
N LYS A 160 6.33 -24.31 31.63
CA LYS A 160 5.69 -25.51 31.01
C LYS A 160 4.53 -25.93 31.96
N ASP A 161 3.81 -27.07 31.91
CA ASP A 161 3.31 -28.09 30.96
C ASP A 161 2.27 -28.85 31.83
N ASP A 162 1.01 -29.11 31.43
CA ASP A 162 0.31 -30.28 32.03
C ASP A 162 -0.84 -30.92 31.21
N SER A 163 -0.53 -32.13 30.77
CA SER A 163 -1.33 -33.37 30.70
C SER A 163 -2.82 -33.43 30.25
N SER A 164 -3.00 -34.06 29.08
CA SER A 164 -3.97 -35.15 28.79
C SER A 164 -5.50 -34.89 28.72
N ASN A 165 -6.11 -35.27 27.58
CA ASN A 165 -6.98 -36.45 27.53
C ASN A 165 -7.10 -37.00 26.08
N LYS A 166 -7.78 -38.14 25.91
CA LYS A 166 -7.61 -39.09 24.80
C LYS A 166 -8.81 -39.19 23.83
N ASP A 167 -8.49 -39.77 22.66
CA ASP A 167 -9.33 -40.66 21.82
C ASP A 167 -10.25 -40.13 20.69
N ASN A 168 -10.03 -40.77 19.52
CA ASN A 168 -10.94 -41.09 18.39
C ASN A 168 -11.51 -39.91 17.54
N ASN A 169 -11.26 -39.84 16.22
CA ASN A 169 -11.45 -40.94 15.25
C ASN A 169 -10.59 -40.78 13.96
N CYS A 170 -10.35 -41.90 13.28
CA CYS A 170 -9.52 -42.03 12.08
C CYS A 170 -10.33 -41.84 10.79
N LYS A 171 -9.74 -41.16 9.77
CA LYS A 171 -9.93 -41.40 8.30
C LYS A 171 -9.27 -40.32 7.39
N LYS A 172 -7.99 -39.99 7.60
CA LYS A 172 -7.16 -39.32 6.56
C LYS A 172 -5.64 -39.57 6.68
N SER A 173 -5.29 -40.72 7.25
CA SER A 173 -3.91 -41.13 7.57
C SER A 173 -3.35 -42.19 6.61
N VAL A 174 -3.99 -42.40 5.46
CA VAL A 174 -3.67 -43.49 4.52
C VAL A 174 -2.70 -43.06 3.42
N GLU A 175 -2.70 -41.79 3.01
CA GLU A 175 -1.98 -41.33 1.80
C GLU A 175 -0.58 -40.75 2.08
N LEU A 176 -0.31 -40.32 3.31
CA LEU A 176 1.03 -39.86 3.75
C LEU A 176 1.88 -40.99 4.37
N LYS A 177 1.31 -42.18 4.56
CA LYS A 177 1.97 -43.28 5.29
C LYS A 177 2.89 -44.17 4.44
N CYS A 178 3.09 -43.80 3.18
CA CYS A 178 3.91 -44.55 2.20
C CYS A 178 5.32 -43.99 1.99
N GLN A 179 5.78 -43.03 2.80
CA GLN A 179 7.17 -42.50 2.72
C GLN A 179 7.91 -42.41 4.07
N GLU A 180 7.23 -42.53 5.22
CA GLU A 180 7.89 -42.43 6.54
C GLU A 180 8.46 -43.76 7.04
N LYS A 181 8.06 -44.91 6.46
CA LYS A 181 8.46 -46.25 6.94
C LYS A 181 9.80 -46.77 6.41
N GLU A 182 10.47 -46.06 5.52
CA GLU A 182 11.73 -46.51 4.90
C GLU A 182 12.98 -45.82 5.47
N ARG A 183 12.83 -44.76 6.29
CA ARG A 183 13.96 -43.97 6.83
C ARG A 183 14.35 -44.25 8.28
N GLU A 184 13.93 -45.38 8.85
CA GLU A 184 14.31 -45.77 10.23
C GLU A 184 15.65 -46.55 10.31
N ASN A 185 16.31 -46.81 9.17
CA ASN A 185 17.58 -47.59 9.11
C ASN A 185 18.79 -46.84 8.54
N GLU A 186 18.68 -45.53 8.29
CA GLU A 186 19.82 -44.71 7.86
C GLU A 186 20.61 -44.19 9.08
N LYS A 187 21.92 -44.44 9.09
CA LYS A 187 22.80 -44.07 10.21
C LYS A 187 23.30 -42.64 10.04
N PHE A 188 22.65 -41.70 10.70
CA PHE A 188 23.10 -40.32 10.76
C PHE A 188 24.19 -40.15 11.83
N LEU A 189 25.22 -39.35 11.51
CA LEU A 189 26.13 -38.81 12.52
C LEU A 189 25.44 -37.60 13.17
N THR A 190 25.31 -37.61 14.49
CA THR A 190 24.86 -36.45 15.26
C THR A 190 25.99 -35.43 15.39
N THR A 191 25.67 -34.18 15.73
CA THR A 191 26.68 -33.15 16.00
C THR A 191 27.66 -33.58 17.11
N THR A 192 27.16 -34.26 18.13
CA THR A 192 27.96 -34.83 19.23
C THR A 192 28.96 -35.90 18.77
N ASP A 193 28.64 -36.69 17.74
CA ASP A 193 29.57 -37.67 17.18
C ASP A 193 30.71 -36.99 16.40
N ILE A 194 30.41 -35.86 15.76
CA ILE A 194 31.39 -35.05 15.02
C ILE A 194 32.34 -34.33 15.99
N ASP A 195 31.82 -33.80 17.11
CA ASP A 195 32.63 -33.19 18.17
C ASP A 195 33.57 -34.22 18.82
N TRP A 196 33.09 -35.45 19.06
CA TRP A 196 33.93 -36.55 19.53
C TRP A 196 35.03 -36.90 18.50
N LEU A 197 34.67 -37.04 17.22
CA LEU A 197 35.61 -37.35 16.15
C LEU A 197 36.69 -36.27 15.98
N TYR A 198 36.33 -34.99 16.15
CA TYR A 198 37.27 -33.89 16.16
C TYR A 198 38.35 -34.07 17.24
N ASN A 199 37.93 -34.26 18.49
CA ASN A 199 38.83 -34.41 19.63
C ASN A 199 39.75 -35.63 19.47
N TYR A 200 39.19 -36.78 19.04
CA TYR A 200 39.94 -38.00 18.79
C TYR A 200 41.02 -37.84 17.70
N VAL A 201 40.71 -37.14 16.60
CA VAL A 201 41.68 -36.85 15.52
C VAL A 201 42.73 -35.84 15.98
N TYR A 202 42.36 -34.88 16.83
CA TYR A 202 43.26 -33.87 17.39
C TYR A 202 44.31 -34.50 18.32
N GLU A 203 43.89 -35.32 19.29
CA GLU A 203 44.78 -36.03 20.22
C GLU A 203 45.78 -36.93 19.49
N ARG A 204 45.29 -37.78 18.57
CA ARG A 204 46.14 -38.68 17.76
C ARG A 204 47.19 -37.95 16.91
N ARG A 205 46.94 -36.70 16.52
CA ARG A 205 47.89 -35.85 15.81
C ARG A 205 48.91 -35.21 16.75
N GLY A 206 48.50 -34.85 17.97
CA GLY A 206 49.39 -34.37 19.04
C GLY A 206 50.48 -35.37 19.41
N GLU A 207 50.17 -36.67 19.35
CA GLU A 207 51.12 -37.79 19.51
C GLU A 207 52.15 -37.94 18.36
N GLY A 208 52.20 -36.99 17.40
CA GLY A 208 53.19 -36.95 16.33
C GLY A 208 52.84 -37.73 15.05
N ASN A 209 51.69 -38.40 15.01
CA ASN A 209 51.26 -39.20 13.86
C ASN A 209 50.77 -38.34 12.67
N LYS A 210 51.72 -37.83 11.87
CA LYS A 210 51.45 -37.03 10.64
C LYS A 210 50.64 -37.75 9.54
N LYS A 211 50.34 -39.05 9.70
CA LYS A 211 49.61 -39.88 8.74
C LYS A 211 48.08 -39.83 8.91
N VAL A 212 47.58 -39.25 10.00
CA VAL A 212 46.13 -39.05 10.20
C VAL A 212 45.66 -37.85 9.36
N PRO A 213 44.55 -37.95 8.60
CA PRO A 213 43.98 -36.83 7.85
C PRO A 213 43.39 -35.75 8.78
N TYR A 214 42.97 -34.61 8.22
CA TYR A 214 42.22 -33.59 8.99
C TYR A 214 40.71 -33.89 8.99
N LEU A 215 39.96 -33.40 9.99
CA LEU A 215 38.51 -33.65 10.06
C LEU A 215 37.77 -33.17 8.80
N HIS A 216 38.12 -32.01 8.25
CA HIS A 216 37.50 -31.49 7.01
C HIS A 216 37.79 -32.37 5.79
N GLU A 217 38.85 -33.18 5.82
CA GLU A 217 39.23 -34.13 4.78
C GLU A 217 38.42 -35.43 4.90
N LEU A 218 38.12 -35.85 6.15
CA LEU A 218 37.20 -36.97 6.44
C LEU A 218 35.74 -36.65 6.13
N LEU A 219 35.31 -35.40 6.35
CA LEU A 219 33.94 -34.94 6.06
C LEU A 219 33.73 -34.51 4.59
N LYS A 220 34.75 -34.67 3.74
CA LYS A 220 34.69 -34.27 2.33
C LYS A 220 33.71 -35.15 1.55
N GLY A 221 32.59 -34.56 1.13
CA GLY A 221 31.54 -35.24 0.37
C GLY A 221 30.38 -35.77 1.23
N VAL A 222 30.34 -35.46 2.53
CA VAL A 222 29.20 -35.78 3.39
C VAL A 222 28.02 -34.85 3.07
N GLN A 223 26.83 -35.43 2.91
CA GLN A 223 25.57 -34.69 2.77
C GLN A 223 25.03 -34.30 4.15
N VAL A 224 24.78 -33.00 4.36
CA VAL A 224 24.20 -32.48 5.61
C VAL A 224 22.69 -32.35 5.42
N GLU A 225 21.92 -33.19 6.10
CA GLU A 225 20.47 -33.01 6.21
C GLU A 225 20.13 -32.10 7.39
N MET A 226 19.39 -31.03 7.12
CA MET A 226 18.88 -30.12 8.16
C MET A 226 17.44 -30.50 8.53
N PRO A 227 17.05 -30.40 9.82
CA PRO A 227 15.67 -30.64 10.23
C PRO A 227 14.73 -29.61 9.58
N ASN A 228 13.71 -30.09 8.88
CA ASN A 228 12.72 -29.21 8.24
C ASN A 228 11.94 -28.40 9.29
N ASN A 229 11.79 -27.10 9.04
CA ASN A 229 11.02 -26.22 9.92
C ASN A 229 9.53 -26.64 9.97
N LYS A 230 8.95 -26.64 11.17
CA LYS A 230 7.55 -27.01 11.39
C LYS A 230 6.64 -25.91 10.83
N VAL A 231 5.97 -26.17 9.71
CA VAL A 231 5.01 -25.23 9.10
C VAL A 231 3.76 -25.14 9.96
N ILE A 232 3.56 -24.00 10.62
CA ILE A 232 2.33 -23.69 11.37
C ILE A 232 1.18 -23.54 10.36
N LYS A 233 0.09 -24.30 10.55
CA LYS A 233 -1.12 -24.19 9.72
C LYS A 233 -1.83 -22.87 10.05
N ARG A 234 -2.28 -22.15 9.01
CA ARG A 234 -3.04 -20.90 9.18
C ARG A 234 -4.41 -21.18 9.80
N ASN A 235 -4.93 -20.20 10.54
CA ASN A 235 -6.27 -20.29 11.12
C ASN A 235 -7.33 -20.39 9.99
N PRO A 236 -8.19 -21.42 9.96
CA PRO A 236 -9.12 -21.66 8.86
C PRO A 236 -10.16 -20.55 8.69
N VAL A 237 -10.54 -19.85 9.78
CA VAL A 237 -11.50 -18.73 9.73
C VAL A 237 -10.88 -17.52 9.01
N LEU A 238 -9.59 -17.26 9.25
CA LEU A 238 -8.87 -16.19 8.57
C LEU A 238 -8.63 -16.52 7.09
N GLU A 239 -8.32 -17.77 6.78
CA GLU A 239 -8.17 -18.23 5.39
C GLU A 239 -9.48 -18.06 4.60
N ALA A 240 -10.62 -18.49 5.14
CA ALA A 240 -11.93 -18.30 4.53
C ALA A 240 -12.25 -16.80 4.30
N ARG A 241 -11.92 -15.93 5.26
CA ARG A 241 -12.08 -14.47 5.11
C ARG A 241 -11.17 -13.90 4.02
N CYS A 242 -9.92 -14.34 3.94
CA CYS A 242 -8.98 -13.92 2.91
C CYS A 242 -9.40 -14.39 1.50
N VAL A 243 -9.92 -15.60 1.36
CA VAL A 243 -10.50 -16.11 0.10
C VAL A 243 -11.70 -15.25 -0.32
N LYS A 244 -12.62 -14.93 0.62
CA LYS A 244 -13.76 -14.04 0.36
C LYS A 244 -13.33 -12.64 -0.08
N LEU A 245 -12.36 -12.03 0.60
CA LEU A 245 -11.84 -10.70 0.25
C LEU A 245 -11.14 -10.70 -1.11
N ARG A 246 -10.33 -11.73 -1.40
CA ARG A 246 -9.67 -11.89 -2.70
C ARG A 246 -10.69 -12.00 -3.83
N ALA A 247 -11.68 -12.88 -3.70
CA ALA A 247 -12.76 -13.04 -4.68
C ALA A 247 -13.58 -11.75 -4.87
N GLN A 248 -13.81 -10.96 -3.81
CA GLN A 248 -14.43 -9.64 -3.92
C GLN A 248 -13.57 -8.63 -4.69
N GLN A 249 -12.25 -8.66 -4.49
CA GLN A 249 -11.33 -7.77 -5.17
C GLN A 249 -11.16 -8.16 -6.65
N GLU A 250 -10.96 -9.44 -6.95
CA GLU A 250 -10.95 -10.00 -8.31
C GLU A 250 -12.26 -9.66 -9.05
N ALA A 251 -13.42 -9.76 -8.39
CA ALA A 251 -14.70 -9.36 -8.98
C ALA A 251 -14.80 -7.85 -9.26
N ARG A 252 -14.20 -6.98 -8.43
CA ARG A 252 -14.12 -5.53 -8.69
C ARG A 252 -13.19 -5.24 -9.87
N GLU A 253 -12.03 -5.89 -9.92
CA GLU A 253 -11.05 -5.74 -10.99
C GLU A 253 -11.58 -6.26 -12.34
N TYR A 254 -12.23 -7.42 -12.34
CA TYR A 254 -12.94 -7.96 -13.50
C TYR A 254 -14.01 -6.98 -14.00
N ARG A 255 -14.90 -6.48 -13.12
CA ARG A 255 -15.91 -5.47 -13.48
C ARG A 255 -15.29 -4.19 -14.04
N LYS A 256 -14.14 -3.75 -13.52
CA LYS A 256 -13.41 -2.58 -14.02
C LYS A 256 -12.86 -2.82 -15.42
N MET A 257 -12.27 -3.99 -15.68
CA MET A 257 -11.75 -4.38 -16.99
C MET A 257 -12.87 -4.59 -18.03
N THR A 258 -14.01 -5.15 -17.65
CA THR A 258 -15.13 -5.39 -18.57
C THR A 258 -16.10 -4.21 -18.72
N LYS A 259 -15.90 -3.09 -17.98
CA LYS A 259 -16.78 -1.89 -18.02
C LYS A 259 -16.88 -1.24 -19.41
N SER A 260 -15.90 -1.45 -20.28
CA SER A 260 -15.86 -0.95 -21.66
C SER A 260 -16.40 -1.93 -22.71
N VAL A 261 -16.57 -3.21 -22.35
CA VAL A 261 -16.97 -4.28 -23.29
C VAL A 261 -18.49 -4.42 -23.35
N ASP A 262 -19.19 -4.02 -22.29
CA ASP A 262 -20.64 -4.12 -22.18
C ASP A 262 -21.33 -2.81 -22.58
N ASN A 263 -21.79 -2.75 -23.83
CA ASN A 263 -22.57 -1.62 -24.36
C ASN A 263 -24.07 -1.71 -23.98
N VAL A 264 -24.51 -2.78 -23.31
CA VAL A 264 -25.92 -3.03 -22.93
C VAL A 264 -26.18 -2.65 -21.47
N ARG A 265 -25.19 -2.79 -20.58
CA ARG A 265 -25.20 -2.18 -19.25
C ARG A 265 -25.06 -0.66 -19.39
N MET A 266 -26.23 -0.02 -19.50
CA MET A 266 -26.46 1.42 -19.37
C MET A 266 -25.45 2.07 -18.43
N ARG A 267 -24.81 3.16 -18.87
CA ARG A 267 -24.05 4.04 -17.99
C ARG A 267 -25.02 4.61 -16.95
N PHE A 268 -25.02 4.05 -15.74
CA PHE A 268 -25.79 4.59 -14.63
C PHE A 268 -25.41 6.07 -14.43
N PRO A 269 -26.36 7.03 -14.54
CA PRO A 269 -26.05 8.47 -14.49
C PRO A 269 -25.29 8.86 -13.22
N GLU A 270 -25.70 8.26 -12.10
CA GLU A 270 -25.18 8.45 -10.74
C GLU A 270 -23.69 8.12 -10.60
N ASP A 271 -23.14 7.27 -11.46
CA ASP A 271 -21.75 6.80 -11.43
C ASP A 271 -20.77 7.84 -12.03
N SER A 272 -21.29 8.95 -12.58
CA SER A 272 -20.49 10.05 -13.12
C SER A 272 -20.48 11.25 -12.18
N ILE A 273 -19.28 11.60 -11.70
CA ILE A 273 -19.03 12.81 -10.88
C ILE A 273 -19.62 14.06 -11.55
N ASN A 274 -19.57 14.12 -12.88
CA ASN A 274 -20.15 15.21 -13.68
C ASN A 274 -21.68 15.34 -13.53
N TYR A 275 -22.41 14.25 -13.35
CA TYR A 275 -23.87 14.28 -13.14
C TYR A 275 -24.22 14.77 -11.74
N GLN A 276 -23.56 14.21 -10.70
CA GLN A 276 -23.72 14.66 -9.32
C GLN A 276 -23.37 16.16 -9.17
N LEU A 277 -22.24 16.61 -9.74
CA LEU A 277 -21.86 18.03 -9.78
C LEU A 277 -22.89 18.90 -10.51
N LYS A 278 -23.49 18.41 -11.60
CA LYS A 278 -24.52 19.14 -12.35
C LYS A 278 -25.83 19.27 -11.55
N GLN A 279 -26.19 18.25 -10.78
CA GLN A 279 -27.34 18.28 -9.87
C GLN A 279 -27.09 19.26 -8.70
N VAL A 280 -25.93 19.18 -8.06
CA VAL A 280 -25.52 20.11 -6.99
C VAL A 280 -25.50 21.56 -7.48
N ASN A 281 -24.95 21.83 -8.68
CA ASN A 281 -24.93 23.18 -9.26
C ASN A 281 -26.36 23.74 -9.48
N ARG A 282 -27.30 22.91 -9.95
CA ARG A 282 -28.71 23.30 -10.12
C ARG A 282 -29.38 23.65 -8.77
N GLN A 283 -29.05 22.92 -7.70
CA GLN A 283 -29.55 23.19 -6.36
C GLN A 283 -28.89 24.44 -5.73
N LEU A 284 -27.58 24.65 -5.93
CA LEU A 284 -26.88 25.88 -5.50
C LEU A 284 -27.47 27.13 -6.15
N ILE A 285 -27.81 27.09 -7.44
CA ILE A 285 -28.47 28.21 -8.14
C ILE A 285 -29.85 28.51 -7.51
N ALA A 286 -30.62 27.48 -7.13
CA ALA A 286 -31.92 27.66 -6.47
C ALA A 286 -31.78 28.27 -5.06
N ILE A 287 -30.77 27.86 -4.28
CA ILE A 287 -30.47 28.43 -2.96
C ILE A 287 -29.98 29.89 -3.10
N GLY A 288 -29.19 30.20 -4.13
CA GLY A 288 -28.79 31.57 -4.44
C GLY A 288 -29.99 32.48 -4.74
N GLN A 289 -30.94 32.00 -5.55
CA GLN A 289 -32.19 32.73 -5.84
C GLN A 289 -33.01 32.99 -4.56
N PHE A 290 -33.12 32.00 -3.66
CA PHE A 290 -33.80 32.15 -2.36
C PHE A 290 -33.22 33.29 -1.52
N ILE A 291 -31.89 33.34 -1.37
CA ILE A 291 -31.22 34.40 -0.60
C ILE A 291 -31.44 35.77 -1.24
N ILE A 292 -31.35 35.87 -2.57
CA ILE A 292 -31.60 37.12 -3.32
C ILE A 292 -33.06 37.58 -3.17
N SER A 293 -34.02 36.65 -3.17
CA SER A 293 -35.45 36.93 -2.97
C SER A 293 -35.74 37.51 -1.59
N ILE A 294 -35.17 36.92 -0.52
CA ILE A 294 -35.27 37.45 0.85
C ILE A 294 -34.63 38.82 0.96
N PHE A 295 -33.44 39.01 0.38
CA PHE A 295 -32.72 40.29 0.44
C PHE A 295 -33.47 41.40 -0.31
N ALA A 296 -34.05 41.08 -1.48
CA ALA A 296 -34.92 42.00 -2.22
C ALA A 296 -36.19 42.33 -1.44
N GLY A 297 -36.81 41.35 -0.78
CA GLY A 297 -37.98 41.54 0.09
C GLY A 297 -37.71 42.44 1.30
N PHE A 298 -36.55 42.26 1.94
CA PHE A 298 -36.08 43.12 3.02
C PHE A 298 -35.83 44.55 2.54
N LEU A 299 -35.08 44.72 1.43
CA LEU A 299 -34.82 46.03 0.84
C LEU A 299 -36.11 46.74 0.38
N PHE A 300 -37.08 46.00 -0.13
CA PHE A 300 -38.40 46.54 -0.50
C PHE A 300 -39.16 47.04 0.73
N GLY A 301 -39.26 46.25 1.80
CA GLY A 301 -39.95 46.68 3.03
C GLY A 301 -39.22 47.81 3.78
N PHE A 302 -37.88 47.84 3.74
CA PHE A 302 -37.07 48.85 4.42
C PHE A 302 -36.94 50.16 3.62
N ARG A 303 -36.50 50.07 2.36
CA ARG A 303 -36.18 51.24 1.50
C ARG A 303 -37.33 51.64 0.58
N GLY A 304 -38.14 50.67 0.13
CA GLY A 304 -39.31 50.95 -0.70
C GLY A 304 -40.42 51.72 0.05
N VAL A 305 -40.63 51.41 1.33
CA VAL A 305 -41.56 52.17 2.18
C VAL A 305 -41.10 53.60 2.42
N GLU A 306 -39.80 53.85 2.54
CA GLU A 306 -39.25 55.20 2.63
C GLU A 306 -39.52 56.02 1.35
N TRP A 307 -39.42 55.42 0.16
CA TRP A 307 -39.77 56.08 -1.10
C TRP A 307 -41.27 56.34 -1.26
N MET A 308 -42.14 55.56 -0.62
CA MET A 308 -43.59 55.66 -0.78
C MET A 308 -44.30 56.49 0.30
N VAL A 309 -43.78 56.48 1.54
CA VAL A 309 -44.45 57.05 2.73
C VAL A 309 -43.57 58.09 3.47
N GLY A 310 -42.30 58.25 3.07
CA GLY A 310 -41.42 59.31 3.57
C GLY A 310 -40.73 59.00 4.91
N ASN A 311 -40.55 60.03 5.74
CA ASN A 311 -39.77 59.98 7.00
C ASN A 311 -40.50 59.27 8.16
N LEU A 312 -40.75 57.98 8.02
CA LEU A 312 -40.99 57.10 9.17
C LEU A 312 -39.71 56.94 9.99
N ASP A 313 -39.88 56.71 11.29
CA ASP A 313 -38.78 56.34 12.17
C ASP A 313 -38.09 55.03 11.72
N PHE A 314 -36.79 54.96 11.97
CA PHE A 314 -35.92 53.86 11.55
C PHE A 314 -36.40 52.51 12.09
N GLY A 315 -36.92 52.48 13.33
CA GLY A 315 -37.44 51.26 13.95
C GLY A 315 -38.63 50.66 13.18
N PHE A 316 -39.58 51.48 12.74
CA PHE A 316 -40.73 51.02 11.96
C PHE A 316 -40.33 50.52 10.57
N ARG A 317 -39.37 51.18 9.91
CA ARG A 317 -38.83 50.74 8.61
C ARG A 317 -38.13 49.39 8.73
N LEU A 318 -37.31 49.22 9.78
CA LEU A 318 -36.62 47.95 10.06
C LEU A 318 -37.63 46.83 10.36
N LEU A 319 -38.62 47.09 11.20
CA LEU A 319 -39.68 46.14 11.53
C LEU A 319 -40.45 45.69 10.27
N LEU A 320 -40.85 46.63 9.41
CA LEU A 320 -41.59 46.33 8.19
C LEU A 320 -40.73 45.58 7.17
N GLY A 321 -39.46 45.95 7.01
CA GLY A 321 -38.47 45.19 6.24
C GLY A 321 -38.34 43.74 6.69
N VAL A 322 -38.22 43.49 8.00
CA VAL A 322 -38.16 42.13 8.57
C VAL A 322 -39.48 41.38 8.35
N MET A 323 -40.64 42.01 8.56
CA MET A 323 -41.94 41.36 8.35
C MET A 323 -42.16 40.95 6.89
N CYS A 324 -41.82 41.80 5.91
CA CYS A 324 -41.88 41.44 4.49
C CYS A 324 -40.90 40.31 4.15
N ALA A 325 -39.67 40.36 4.67
CA ALA A 325 -38.67 39.31 4.46
C ALA A 325 -39.12 37.95 5.04
N LEU A 326 -39.75 37.93 6.21
CA LEU A 326 -40.27 36.71 6.84
C LEU A 326 -41.41 36.07 6.02
N VAL A 327 -42.36 36.87 5.52
CA VAL A 327 -43.45 36.35 4.67
C VAL A 327 -42.91 35.72 3.39
N ILE A 328 -41.92 36.37 2.75
CA ILE A 328 -41.27 35.86 1.52
C ILE A 328 -40.45 34.60 1.84
N ALA A 329 -39.68 34.58 2.93
CA ALA A 329 -38.90 33.43 3.34
C ALA A 329 -39.78 32.19 3.60
N LEU A 330 -40.94 32.37 4.26
CA LEU A 330 -41.91 31.29 4.51
C LEU A 330 -42.57 30.76 3.22
N ALA A 331 -42.83 31.64 2.24
CA ALA A 331 -43.33 31.22 0.93
C ALA A 331 -42.28 30.41 0.14
N GLU A 332 -41.05 30.93 0.05
CA GLU A 332 -39.98 30.31 -0.72
C GLU A 332 -39.48 28.99 -0.10
N ILE A 333 -39.38 28.89 1.23
CA ILE A 333 -38.97 27.64 1.91
C ILE A 333 -40.04 26.54 1.72
N TYR A 334 -41.32 26.89 1.67
CA TYR A 334 -42.41 25.96 1.39
C TYR A 334 -42.30 25.41 -0.05
N PHE A 335 -42.07 26.27 -1.04
CA PHE A 335 -41.85 25.83 -2.43
C PHE A 335 -40.57 25.00 -2.59
N LEU A 336 -39.49 25.37 -1.90
CA LEU A 336 -38.23 24.63 -1.90
C LEU A 336 -38.40 23.23 -1.31
N ALA A 337 -39.01 23.11 -0.13
CA ALA A 337 -39.27 21.84 0.53
C ALA A 337 -40.19 20.93 -0.30
N LYS A 338 -41.23 21.50 -0.93
CA LYS A 338 -42.11 20.75 -1.84
C LYS A 338 -41.34 20.23 -3.06
N LYS A 339 -40.50 21.07 -3.68
CA LYS A 339 -39.69 20.69 -4.85
C LYS A 339 -38.63 19.64 -4.53
N LEU A 340 -38.00 19.71 -3.34
CA LEU A 340 -37.10 18.67 -2.83
C LEU A 340 -37.84 17.34 -2.60
N ASN A 341 -39.06 17.38 -2.05
CA ASN A 341 -39.90 16.18 -1.88
C ASN A 341 -40.31 15.60 -3.25
N GLU A 342 -40.62 16.42 -4.25
CA GLU A 342 -40.91 15.96 -5.61
C GLU A 342 -39.67 15.33 -6.29
N GLU A 343 -38.45 15.88 -6.10
CA GLU A 343 -37.21 15.26 -6.60
C GLU A 343 -36.84 13.96 -5.84
N LEU A 344 -37.19 13.83 -4.55
CA LEU A 344 -36.95 12.64 -3.74
C LEU A 344 -37.92 11.47 -4.06
N ASN A 345 -39.12 11.77 -4.56
CA ASN A 345 -40.15 10.76 -4.86
C ASN A 345 -40.06 10.15 -6.27
N VAL A 346 -39.03 10.46 -7.05
CA VAL A 346 -38.70 9.70 -8.27
C VAL A 346 -38.14 8.35 -7.81
N PRO A 347 -38.77 7.20 -8.12
CA PRO A 347 -38.41 5.94 -7.50
C PRO A 347 -37.01 5.48 -7.91
N GLU A 348 -36.09 5.60 -6.96
CA GLU A 348 -34.90 4.76 -6.91
C GLU A 348 -35.32 3.28 -6.98
N THR A 349 -34.51 2.44 -7.62
CA THR A 349 -34.71 1.00 -7.84
C THR A 349 -35.63 0.56 -9.00
N VAL A 350 -35.04 0.44 -10.19
CA VAL A 350 -35.21 -0.79 -10.99
C VAL A 350 -33.85 -1.51 -11.02
N GLN A 351 -33.57 -2.31 -9.99
CA GLN A 351 -32.38 -3.16 -9.94
C GLN A 351 -32.56 -4.38 -10.86
N LEU A 352 -32.41 -4.19 -12.17
CA LEU A 352 -32.32 -5.28 -13.14
C LEU A 352 -30.90 -5.86 -13.16
N GLY A 353 -30.60 -6.67 -12.14
CA GLY A 353 -29.32 -7.34 -11.96
C GLY A 353 -29.20 -7.92 -10.56
N GLY A 354 -29.82 -9.09 -10.35
CA GLY A 354 -29.96 -9.70 -9.02
C GLY A 354 -28.63 -10.00 -8.30
N PRO A 355 -28.69 -10.25 -6.98
CA PRO A 355 -27.51 -10.46 -6.16
C PRO A 355 -26.66 -11.65 -6.65
N PRO A 356 -25.33 -11.63 -6.46
CA PRO A 356 -24.50 -12.78 -6.75
C PRO A 356 -24.98 -13.96 -5.91
N LYS A 357 -25.39 -15.06 -6.57
CA LYS A 357 -25.72 -16.31 -5.91
C LYS A 357 -24.44 -16.87 -5.27
N PHE A 358 -24.24 -16.59 -3.99
CA PHE A 358 -23.33 -17.37 -3.17
C PHE A 358 -23.94 -18.76 -2.97
N ALA A 359 -23.13 -19.79 -3.16
CA ALA A 359 -23.59 -21.16 -3.22
C ALA A 359 -23.76 -21.75 -1.81
N ASP A 360 -24.98 -21.65 -1.28
CA ASP A 360 -25.46 -22.49 -0.17
C ASP A 360 -26.30 -23.67 -0.73
N ASP A 361 -25.79 -24.34 -1.77
CA ASP A 361 -26.39 -25.56 -2.34
C ASP A 361 -25.52 -26.77 -1.94
N PRO A 362 -25.97 -27.64 -1.01
CA PRO A 362 -25.18 -28.75 -0.51
C PRO A 362 -24.98 -29.89 -1.53
N ASN A 363 -25.55 -29.83 -2.74
CA ASN A 363 -25.55 -30.92 -3.71
C ASN A 363 -24.74 -30.68 -5.00
N GLN A 364 -23.85 -29.69 -5.06
CA GLN A 364 -22.88 -29.58 -6.16
C GLN A 364 -21.56 -30.32 -5.87
N THR A 365 -21.55 -31.61 -6.19
CA THR A 365 -20.31 -32.39 -6.27
C THR A 365 -19.52 -31.99 -7.51
N TYR A 366 -18.42 -31.25 -7.33
CA TYR A 366 -17.47 -30.96 -8.40
C TYR A 366 -16.68 -32.22 -8.77
N ALA A 367 -16.97 -32.80 -9.94
CA ALA A 367 -16.16 -33.87 -10.52
C ALA A 367 -14.88 -33.28 -11.15
N PRO A 368 -13.67 -33.70 -10.74
CA PRO A 368 -12.44 -33.19 -11.32
C PRO A 368 -12.18 -33.81 -12.71
N THR A 369 -12.35 -33.02 -13.77
CA THR A 369 -12.03 -33.44 -15.13
C THR A 369 -10.52 -33.40 -15.38
N ASN A 370 -9.81 -34.47 -15.01
CA ASN A 370 -8.47 -34.74 -15.52
C ASN A 370 -8.56 -35.13 -17.01
N LYS A 371 -8.38 -34.16 -17.90
CA LYS A 371 -7.98 -34.38 -19.30
C LYS A 371 -6.83 -33.46 -19.64
N ALA A 372 -5.66 -34.06 -19.91
CA ALA A 372 -4.53 -33.34 -20.47
C ALA A 372 -4.91 -32.82 -21.86
N ILE A 373 -4.58 -31.56 -22.15
CA ILE A 373 -4.74 -30.96 -23.47
C ILE A 373 -3.38 -31.07 -24.17
N GLU A 374 -3.25 -32.04 -25.07
CA GLU A 374 -2.13 -32.08 -26.01
C GLU A 374 -2.23 -30.87 -26.94
N LYS A 375 -1.18 -30.03 -26.95
CA LYS A 375 -1.05 -28.96 -27.94
C LYS A 375 -0.31 -29.51 -29.15
N GLN A 376 -0.96 -29.46 -30.32
CA GLN A 376 -0.24 -29.59 -31.58
C GLN A 376 0.54 -28.28 -31.84
N HIS A 377 1.82 -28.41 -32.14
CA HIS A 377 2.57 -27.37 -32.85
C HIS A 377 2.12 -27.34 -34.31
N GLN A 378 2.08 -26.14 -34.89
CA GLN A 378 2.19 -25.95 -36.33
C GLN A 378 3.49 -25.18 -36.59
N ASP A 379 4.17 -25.57 -37.68
CA ASP A 379 5.43 -25.01 -38.16
C ASP A 379 5.27 -23.60 -38.76
#